data_AF-A0AAD7DPW7-F1
#
_entry.id   AF-A0AAD7DPW7-F1
#
_cell.length_a   1.000
_cell.length_b   1.000
_cell.length_c   1.000
_cell.angle_alpha   90.00
_cell.angle_beta   90.00
_cell.angle_gamma   90.00
#
_symmetry.space_group_name_H-M   'P 1'
#
loop_
_entity.id
_entity.type
_entity.pdbx_description
1 polymer ?
#
loop_
_entity_poly.entity_id
_entity_poly.type
_entity_poly.pdbx_seq_one_letter_code
_entity_poly.pdbx_strand_id
1 'polypeptide(L)'
;QAGKALQDLAAVASEYDTDGLEIHFLNSPVVAKQVKSAQEVEDVFNKVTPTNSTPIGRKLQALFTSYLADLQRNPELKRVSYIVITDGAPKTEPELVIVNAARELDSRRALLTQVGIQFVQIGSNTAATRYLESLDNNLRTKYNIRDIVDTTFQPADKPLDMIKILTGGINRRVDERGSKGLR
;
A
#
# COMPACT_ATOMS: atom_id res chain seq x y z
N GLN A 1 14.47 7.64 -5.36
CA GLN A 1 13.06 8.09 -5.29
C GLN A 1 12.29 7.35 -4.20
N ALA A 2 12.21 6.01 -4.20
CA ALA A 2 11.49 5.25 -3.15
C ALA A 2 11.98 5.52 -1.71
N GLY A 3 13.30 5.57 -1.47
CA GLY A 3 13.85 5.86 -0.14
C GLY A 3 13.43 7.23 0.39
N LYS A 4 13.50 8.27 -0.46
CA LYS A 4 13.02 9.63 -0.11
C LYS A 4 11.53 9.65 0.20
N ALA A 5 10.73 8.95 -0.61
CA ALA A 5 9.29 8.84 -0.38
C ALA A 5 8.97 8.19 0.98
N LEU A 6 9.73 7.15 1.38
CA LEU A 6 9.57 6.51 2.68
C LEU A 6 10.09 7.34 3.85
N GLN A 7 11.14 8.14 3.66
CA GLN A 7 11.62 9.06 4.69
C GLN A 7 10.56 10.10 5.05
N ASP A 8 9.93 10.70 4.02
CA ASP A 8 8.85 11.67 4.21
C ASP A 8 7.62 11.00 4.86
N LEU A 9 7.31 9.75 4.50
CA LEU A 9 6.25 8.95 5.14
C LEU A 9 6.56 8.64 6.61
N ALA A 10 7.79 8.24 6.95
CA ALA A 10 8.20 7.91 8.30
C ALA A 10 8.12 9.13 9.23
N ALA A 11 8.55 10.29 8.75
CA ALA A 11 8.43 11.54 9.49
C ALA A 11 6.98 11.83 9.87
N VAL A 12 6.06 11.75 8.91
CA VAL A 12 4.63 12.00 9.19
C VAL A 12 4.02 10.90 10.04
N ALA A 13 4.27 9.62 9.72
CA ALA A 13 3.71 8.51 10.48
C ALA A 13 4.10 8.54 11.97
N SER A 14 5.32 9.02 12.28
CA SER A 14 5.78 9.17 13.66
C SER A 14 4.97 10.19 14.48
N GLU A 15 4.26 11.13 13.82
CA GLU A 15 3.39 12.10 14.47
C GLU A 15 2.02 11.51 14.87
N TYR A 16 1.58 10.43 14.20
CA TYR A 16 0.24 9.87 14.35
C TYR A 16 0.21 8.45 14.93
N ASP A 17 1.29 7.66 14.81
CA ASP A 17 1.34 6.27 15.26
C ASP A 17 2.57 6.01 16.15
N THR A 18 2.32 5.54 17.38
CA THR A 18 3.37 5.14 18.31
C THR A 18 4.03 3.82 17.95
N ASP A 19 3.39 2.99 17.13
CA ASP A 19 3.90 1.67 16.74
C ASP A 19 5.01 1.77 15.67
N GLY A 20 5.03 2.87 14.91
CA GLY A 20 5.96 3.08 13.80
C GLY A 20 5.61 2.28 12.54
N LEU A 21 6.42 2.44 11.48
CA LEU A 21 6.22 1.76 10.20
C LEU A 21 6.82 0.35 10.21
N GLU A 22 6.15 -0.58 9.53
CA GLU A 22 6.73 -1.85 9.13
C GLU A 22 7.08 -1.80 7.64
N ILE A 23 8.38 -1.83 7.33
CA ILE A 23 8.91 -1.72 5.97
C ILE A 23 9.25 -3.11 5.44
N HIS A 24 8.67 -3.41 4.29
CA HIS A 24 8.88 -4.63 3.52
C HIS A 24 9.46 -4.30 2.15
N PHE A 25 10.45 -5.07 1.72
CA PHE A 25 10.95 -4.98 0.34
C PHE A 25 10.32 -6.07 -0.53
N LEU A 26 10.06 -5.73 -1.80
CA LEU A 26 9.52 -6.68 -2.78
C LEU A 26 10.51 -7.82 -3.06
N ASN A 27 11.80 -7.51 -3.15
CA ASN A 27 12.85 -8.42 -3.61
C ASN A 27 13.83 -8.85 -2.52
N SER A 28 13.57 -8.51 -1.26
CA SER A 28 14.45 -8.84 -0.14
C SER A 28 13.66 -9.43 1.02
N PRO A 29 14.22 -10.43 1.73
CA PRO A 29 13.63 -10.95 2.96
C PRO A 29 13.79 -9.98 4.15
N VAL A 30 14.58 -8.91 4.00
CA VAL A 30 14.74 -7.89 5.05
C VAL A 30 13.38 -7.27 5.35
N VAL A 31 13.04 -7.26 6.64
CA VAL A 31 11.88 -6.57 7.20
C VAL A 31 12.39 -5.68 8.32
N ALA A 32 11.95 -4.42 8.32
CA ALA A 32 12.19 -3.49 9.41
C ALA A 32 10.86 -3.16 10.08
N LYS A 33 10.82 -3.24 11.40
CA LYS A 33 9.63 -2.97 12.20
C LYS A 33 9.86 -1.76 13.09
N GLN A 34 8.78 -1.09 13.44
CA GLN A 34 8.79 0.07 14.34
C GLN A 34 9.72 1.19 13.87
N VAL A 35 9.80 1.38 12.54
CA VAL A 35 10.61 2.44 11.93
C VAL A 35 9.93 3.78 12.14
N LYS A 36 10.61 4.73 12.79
CA LYS A 36 10.04 6.01 13.26
C LYS A 36 10.79 7.24 12.78
N SER A 37 11.95 7.08 12.13
CA SER A 37 12.75 8.21 11.68
C SER A 37 13.24 8.04 10.25
N ALA A 38 13.51 9.18 9.59
CA ALA A 38 14.12 9.18 8.26
C ALA A 38 15.50 8.51 8.24
N GLN A 39 16.26 8.61 9.33
CA GLN A 39 17.55 7.94 9.47
C GLN A 39 17.38 6.41 9.51
N GLU A 40 16.43 5.90 10.29
CA GLU A 40 16.15 4.46 10.32
C GLU A 40 15.69 3.93 8.95
N VAL A 41 14.92 4.72 8.20
CA VAL A 41 14.57 4.38 6.81
C VAL A 41 15.84 4.25 5.96
N GLU A 42 16.74 5.23 6.03
CA GLU A 42 18.01 5.20 5.29
C GLU A 42 18.86 3.97 5.65
N ASP A 43 19.00 3.67 6.94
CA ASP A 43 19.74 2.51 7.43
C ASP A 43 19.17 1.18 6.93
N VAL A 44 17.83 1.10 6.79
CA VAL A 44 17.15 -0.07 6.26
C VAL A 44 17.38 -0.21 4.75
N PHE A 45 17.40 0.90 4.00
CA PHE A 45 17.73 0.90 2.57
C PHE A 45 19.18 0.50 2.31
N ASN A 46 20.12 0.91 3.17
CA ASN A 46 21.53 0.54 3.06
C ASN A 46 21.79 -0.97 3.26
N LYS A 47 20.80 -1.73 3.78
CA LYS A 47 20.88 -3.19 3.96
C LYS A 47 20.41 -4.00 2.76
N VAL A 48 19.89 -3.36 1.71
CA VAL A 48 19.30 -4.06 0.57
C VAL A 48 19.82 -3.53 -0.76
N THR A 49 19.95 -4.43 -1.74
CA THR A 49 20.31 -4.06 -3.11
C THR A 49 19.07 -4.20 -4.00
N PRO A 50 18.69 -3.14 -4.75
CA PRO A 50 17.60 -3.23 -5.71
C PRO A 50 17.86 -4.29 -6.78
N THR A 51 16.79 -4.97 -7.21
CA THR A 51 16.83 -5.92 -8.33
C THR A 51 15.72 -5.60 -9.31
N ASN A 52 15.89 -5.91 -10.59
CA ASN A 52 14.97 -5.55 -11.68
C ASN A 52 13.63 -6.33 -11.72
N SER A 53 13.19 -6.92 -10.61
CA SER A 53 11.93 -7.66 -10.50
C SER A 53 10.93 -6.89 -9.65
N THR A 54 9.63 -7.05 -9.95
CA THR A 54 8.54 -6.38 -9.23
C THR A 54 7.50 -7.40 -8.78
N PRO A 55 7.84 -8.32 -7.86
CA PRO A 55 6.97 -9.45 -7.47
C PRO A 55 5.87 -9.02 -6.48
N ILE A 56 5.07 -8.01 -6.87
CA ILE A 56 4.03 -7.41 -6.02
C ILE A 56 3.02 -8.46 -5.56
N GLY A 57 2.44 -9.23 -6.49
CA GLY A 57 1.49 -10.29 -6.16
C GLY A 57 2.02 -11.30 -5.14
N ARG A 58 3.26 -11.78 -5.32
CA ARG A 58 3.89 -12.71 -4.36
C ARG A 58 4.04 -12.10 -2.97
N LYS A 59 4.51 -10.84 -2.89
CA LYS A 59 4.72 -10.17 -1.60
C LYS A 59 3.38 -9.88 -0.90
N LEU A 60 2.39 -9.38 -1.62
CA LEU A 60 1.04 -9.16 -1.08
C LEU A 60 0.39 -10.46 -0.61
N GLN A 61 0.57 -11.56 -1.35
CA GLN A 61 0.03 -12.86 -0.93
C GLN A 61 0.59 -13.30 0.41
N ALA A 62 1.90 -13.16 0.63
CA ALA A 62 2.54 -13.50 1.89
C ALA A 62 2.00 -12.62 3.05
N LEU A 63 1.86 -11.31 2.81
CA LEU A 63 1.36 -10.36 3.79
C LEU A 63 -0.11 -10.63 4.16
N PHE A 64 -0.98 -10.82 3.17
CA PHE A 64 -2.39 -11.15 3.41
C PHE A 64 -2.57 -12.49 4.11
N THR A 65 -1.80 -13.51 3.71
CA THR A 65 -1.87 -14.83 4.36
C THR A 65 -1.58 -14.72 5.85
N SER A 66 -0.52 -14.00 6.22
CA SER A 66 -0.20 -13.77 7.64
C SER A 66 -1.30 -12.98 8.34
N TYR A 67 -1.71 -11.85 7.78
CA TYR A 67 -2.68 -10.96 8.40
C TYR A 67 -4.06 -11.59 8.57
N LEU A 68 -4.57 -12.31 7.57
CA LEU A 68 -5.88 -12.96 7.61
C LEU A 68 -5.88 -14.15 8.58
N ALA A 69 -4.75 -14.86 8.72
CA ALA A 69 -4.59 -15.88 9.75
C ALA A 69 -4.60 -15.25 11.16
N ASP A 70 -3.95 -14.11 11.35
CA ASP A 70 -3.96 -13.39 12.63
C ASP A 70 -5.36 -12.86 12.96
N LEU A 71 -6.06 -12.29 11.98
CA LEU A 71 -7.44 -11.81 12.09
C LEU A 71 -8.41 -12.95 12.41
N GLN A 72 -8.13 -14.17 11.95
CA GLN A 72 -8.92 -15.35 12.30
C GLN A 72 -8.85 -15.67 13.79
N ARG A 73 -7.67 -15.50 14.38
CA ARG A 73 -7.41 -15.80 15.79
C ARG A 73 -7.83 -14.66 16.70
N ASN A 74 -7.80 -13.43 16.20
CA ASN A 74 -8.20 -12.23 16.90
C ASN A 74 -9.09 -11.35 16.02
N PRO A 75 -10.43 -11.42 16.17
CA PRO A 75 -11.36 -10.57 15.43
C PRO A 75 -11.17 -9.06 15.67
N GLU A 76 -10.56 -8.69 16.82
CA GLU A 76 -10.26 -7.30 17.19
C GLU A 76 -8.85 -6.86 16.73
N LEU A 77 -8.22 -7.59 15.80
CA LEU A 77 -6.91 -7.24 15.27
C LEU A 77 -6.92 -5.84 14.65
N LYS A 78 -5.87 -5.05 14.94
CA LYS A 78 -5.67 -3.70 14.39
C LYS A 78 -5.80 -3.72 12.86
N ARG A 79 -6.51 -2.73 12.32
CA ARG A 79 -6.65 -2.50 10.88
C ARG A 79 -5.27 -2.26 10.25
N VAL A 80 -5.09 -2.62 8.98
CA VAL A 80 -3.82 -2.47 8.27
C VAL A 80 -3.96 -1.67 6.98
N SER A 81 -3.00 -0.77 6.73
CA SER A 81 -2.83 -0.06 5.46
C SER A 81 -1.55 -0.55 4.78
N TYR A 82 -1.67 -1.15 3.60
CA TYR A 82 -0.51 -1.52 2.78
C TYR A 82 -0.21 -0.42 1.79
N ILE A 83 0.90 0.29 1.99
CA ILE A 83 1.39 1.29 1.03
C ILE A 83 2.47 0.63 0.17
N VAL A 84 2.20 0.47 -1.12
CA VAL A 84 3.10 -0.17 -2.09
C VAL A 84 3.69 0.89 -3.00
N ILE A 85 4.98 1.20 -2.82
CA ILE A 85 5.72 2.16 -3.64
C ILE A 85 6.46 1.41 -4.74
N THR A 86 6.24 1.76 -6.01
CA THR A 86 6.86 1.08 -7.16
C THR A 86 7.03 2.00 -8.36
N ASP A 87 8.09 1.81 -9.14
CA ASP A 87 8.29 2.44 -10.46
C ASP A 87 8.01 1.51 -11.65
N GLY A 88 7.77 0.23 -11.38
CA GLY A 88 7.61 -0.81 -12.38
C GLY A 88 6.24 -1.48 -12.33
N ALA A 89 5.82 -2.01 -13.49
CA ALA A 89 4.68 -2.90 -13.58
C ALA A 89 4.99 -4.22 -12.84
N PRO A 90 3.98 -4.87 -12.24
CA PRO A 90 4.17 -6.13 -11.54
C PRO A 90 4.64 -7.25 -12.48
N LYS A 91 5.60 -8.04 -12.00
CA LYS A 91 6.02 -9.31 -12.63
C LYS A 91 5.15 -10.48 -12.20
N THR A 92 4.57 -10.40 -11.02
CA THR A 92 3.55 -11.33 -10.53
C THR A 92 2.28 -10.53 -10.27
N GLU A 93 1.18 -10.91 -10.92
CA GLU A 93 -0.08 -10.15 -10.89
C GLU A 93 -0.72 -10.16 -9.49
N PRO A 94 -0.93 -8.98 -8.86
CA PRO A 94 -1.61 -8.90 -7.57
C PRO A 94 -3.14 -9.02 -7.68
N GLU A 95 -3.73 -8.96 -8.88
CA GLU A 95 -5.17 -8.88 -9.10
C GLU A 95 -5.96 -9.96 -8.33
N LEU A 96 -5.68 -11.24 -8.59
CA LEU A 96 -6.39 -12.34 -7.92
C LEU A 96 -6.04 -12.46 -6.44
N VAL A 97 -4.82 -12.05 -6.04
CA VAL A 97 -4.41 -12.04 -4.64
C VAL A 97 -5.26 -11.06 -3.84
N ILE A 98 -5.48 -9.86 -4.37
CA ILE A 98 -6.33 -8.82 -3.79
C ILE A 98 -7.79 -9.28 -3.76
N VAL A 99 -8.30 -9.84 -4.88
CA VAL A 99 -9.67 -10.35 -4.96
C VAL A 99 -9.95 -11.43 -3.92
N ASN A 100 -9.03 -12.37 -3.73
CA ASN A 100 -9.20 -13.43 -2.75
C ASN A 100 -9.19 -12.89 -1.32
N ALA A 101 -8.27 -11.97 -1.01
CA ALA A 101 -8.24 -11.32 0.30
C ALA A 101 -9.54 -10.53 0.57
N ALA A 102 -10.05 -9.79 -0.41
CA ALA A 102 -11.30 -9.05 -0.31
C ALA A 102 -12.49 -9.96 0.00
N ARG A 103 -12.62 -11.08 -0.74
CA ARG A 103 -13.68 -12.08 -0.53
C ARG A 103 -13.59 -12.74 0.84
N GLU A 104 -12.37 -13.01 1.31
CA GLU A 104 -12.16 -13.58 2.63
C GLU A 104 -12.52 -12.60 3.76
N LEU A 105 -12.23 -11.31 3.59
CA LEU A 105 -12.69 -10.28 4.52
C LEU A 105 -14.22 -10.17 4.53
N ASP A 106 -14.87 -10.27 3.36
CA ASP A 106 -16.34 -10.27 3.23
C ASP A 106 -16.99 -11.48 3.92
N SER A 107 -16.46 -12.69 3.70
CA SER A 107 -17.00 -13.91 4.32
C SER A 107 -16.90 -13.88 5.84
N ARG A 108 -15.90 -13.18 6.38
CA ARG A 108 -15.68 -12.97 7.82
C ARG A 108 -16.45 -11.78 8.39
N ARG A 109 -17.21 -11.05 7.56
CA ARG A 109 -17.90 -9.80 7.96
C ARG A 109 -16.95 -8.76 8.57
N ALA A 110 -15.69 -8.75 8.14
CA ALA A 110 -14.70 -7.79 8.60
C ALA A 110 -15.10 -6.38 8.17
N LEU A 111 -14.71 -5.37 8.96
CA LEU A 111 -14.92 -3.97 8.64
C LEU A 111 -14.44 -3.65 7.21
N LEU A 112 -15.16 -2.77 6.50
CA LEU A 112 -14.74 -2.33 5.16
C LEU A 112 -13.34 -1.71 5.17
N THR A 113 -12.97 -1.10 6.30
CA THR A 113 -11.68 -0.45 6.55
C THR A 113 -10.64 -1.37 7.19
N GLN A 114 -10.91 -2.67 7.31
CA GLN A 114 -10.01 -3.62 7.96
C GLN A 114 -8.65 -3.71 7.24
N VAL A 115 -8.68 -3.72 5.91
CA VAL A 115 -7.51 -3.75 5.04
C VAL A 115 -7.67 -2.70 3.96
N GLY A 116 -6.66 -1.86 3.79
CA GLY A 116 -6.53 -0.93 2.67
C GLY A 116 -5.23 -1.15 1.92
N ILE A 117 -5.23 -0.87 0.62
CA ILE A 117 -4.05 -0.96 -0.25
C ILE A 117 -3.92 0.36 -1.01
N GLN A 118 -2.80 1.06 -0.83
CA GLN A 118 -2.44 2.24 -1.58
C GLN A 118 -1.26 1.93 -2.48
N PHE A 119 -1.47 1.92 -3.79
CA PHE A 119 -0.36 1.95 -4.73
C PHE A 119 0.13 3.39 -4.90
N VAL A 120 1.43 3.59 -4.73
CA VAL A 120 2.12 4.85 -4.99
C VAL A 120 3.12 4.62 -6.11
N GLN A 121 2.75 5.05 -7.31
CA GLN A 121 3.65 4.96 -8.44
C GLN A 121 4.67 6.09 -8.37
N ILE A 122 5.95 5.74 -8.45
CA ILE A 122 7.06 6.67 -8.70
C ILE A 122 7.64 6.42 -10.10
N GLY A 123 8.53 7.28 -10.60
CA GLY A 123 9.07 7.14 -11.97
C GLY A 123 8.02 7.41 -13.06
N SER A 124 8.29 7.03 -14.31
CA SER A 124 7.47 7.41 -15.48
C SER A 124 7.03 6.23 -16.36
N ASN A 125 7.06 5.01 -15.82
CA ASN A 125 6.70 3.81 -16.57
C ASN A 125 5.19 3.77 -16.87
N THR A 126 4.81 3.97 -18.13
CA THR A 126 3.40 4.00 -18.57
C THR A 126 2.70 2.64 -18.50
N ALA A 127 3.44 1.53 -18.53
CA ALA A 127 2.87 0.20 -18.31
C ALA A 127 2.52 0.01 -16.82
N ALA A 128 3.36 0.54 -15.92
CA ALA A 128 3.05 0.57 -14.49
C ALA A 128 1.79 1.40 -14.22
N THR A 129 1.71 2.61 -14.80
CA THR A 129 0.54 3.50 -14.68
C THR A 129 -0.74 2.81 -15.07
N ARG A 130 -0.82 2.32 -16.32
CA ARG A 130 -2.02 1.65 -16.82
C ARG A 130 -2.41 0.43 -15.98
N TYR A 131 -1.42 -0.33 -15.50
CA TYR A 131 -1.70 -1.52 -14.72
C TYR A 131 -2.27 -1.17 -13.34
N LEU A 132 -1.62 -0.25 -12.61
CA LEU A 132 -2.04 0.16 -11.26
C LEU A 132 -3.40 0.85 -11.29
N GLU A 133 -3.64 1.76 -12.25
CA GLU A 133 -4.96 2.37 -12.47
C GLU A 133 -6.05 1.33 -12.77
N SER A 134 -5.70 0.22 -13.43
CA SER A 134 -6.67 -0.83 -13.70
C SER A 134 -7.06 -1.62 -12.45
N LEU A 135 -6.15 -1.77 -11.48
CA LEU A 135 -6.46 -2.40 -10.19
C LEU A 135 -7.44 -1.55 -9.38
N ASP A 136 -7.24 -0.24 -9.36
CA ASP A 136 -8.10 0.73 -8.66
C ASP A 136 -9.52 0.76 -9.28
N ASN A 137 -9.60 1.06 -10.58
CA ASN A 137 -10.89 1.33 -11.23
C ASN A 137 -11.75 0.07 -11.49
N ASN A 138 -11.12 -1.09 -11.72
CA ASN A 138 -11.85 -2.23 -12.28
C ASN A 138 -12.16 -3.33 -11.28
N LEU A 139 -11.36 -3.52 -10.22
CA LEU A 139 -11.45 -4.71 -9.36
C LEU A 139 -12.83 -4.87 -8.72
N ARG A 140 -13.36 -3.79 -8.15
CA ARG A 140 -14.67 -3.75 -7.49
C ARG A 140 -15.78 -4.23 -8.42
N THR A 141 -15.88 -3.60 -9.59
CA THR A 141 -16.95 -3.88 -10.57
C THR A 141 -16.77 -5.23 -11.24
N LYS A 142 -15.53 -5.58 -11.60
CA LYS A 142 -15.20 -6.84 -12.30
C LYS A 142 -15.47 -8.07 -11.43
N TYR A 143 -15.19 -8.00 -10.12
CA TYR A 143 -15.26 -9.16 -9.23
C TYR A 143 -16.38 -9.10 -8.19
N ASN A 144 -17.14 -8.00 -8.14
CA ASN A 144 -18.16 -7.72 -7.14
C ASN A 144 -17.62 -7.90 -5.71
N ILE A 145 -16.52 -7.22 -5.42
CA ILE A 145 -15.85 -7.23 -4.11
C ILE A 145 -15.91 -5.86 -3.45
N ARG A 146 -15.66 -5.82 -2.13
CA ARG A 146 -15.32 -4.58 -1.45
C ARG A 146 -14.17 -3.85 -2.15
N ASP A 147 -14.19 -2.54 -2.03
CA ASP A 147 -13.23 -1.68 -2.69
C ASP A 147 -12.18 -1.22 -1.67
N ILE A 148 -10.98 -1.73 -1.88
CA ILE A 148 -9.85 -1.77 -0.94
C ILE A 148 -8.53 -1.32 -1.59
N VAL A 149 -8.56 -0.87 -2.85
CA VAL A 149 -7.38 -0.44 -3.62
C VAL A 149 -7.58 1.00 -4.04
N ASP A 150 -6.57 1.84 -3.82
CA ASP A 150 -6.43 3.17 -4.42
C ASP A 150 -5.05 3.30 -5.09
N THR A 151 -4.96 4.11 -6.14
CA THR A 151 -3.69 4.40 -6.83
C THR A 151 -3.41 5.89 -6.89
N THR A 152 -2.14 6.24 -6.62
CA THR A 152 -1.64 7.61 -6.76
C THR A 152 -0.34 7.60 -7.54
N PHE A 153 -0.28 8.43 -8.59
CA PHE A 153 0.96 8.76 -9.27
C PHE A 153 1.68 9.88 -8.53
N GLN A 154 2.95 9.67 -8.19
CA GLN A 154 3.81 10.65 -7.55
C GLN A 154 4.88 11.14 -8.53
N PRO A 155 4.73 12.38 -9.07
CA PRO A 155 5.78 13.02 -9.85
C PRO A 155 7.04 13.27 -9.01
N ALA A 156 8.22 13.12 -9.62
CA ALA A 156 9.50 13.28 -8.93
C ALA A 156 9.80 14.72 -8.49
N ASP A 157 9.16 15.69 -9.12
CA ASP A 157 9.30 17.13 -8.88
C ASP A 157 8.27 17.68 -7.87
N LYS A 158 7.36 16.84 -7.37
CA LYS A 158 6.31 17.24 -6.42
C LYS A 158 6.51 16.60 -5.05
N PRO A 159 6.11 17.28 -3.96
CA PRO A 159 6.03 16.65 -2.65
C PRO A 159 5.00 15.53 -2.66
N LEU A 160 5.19 14.53 -1.80
CA LEU A 160 4.22 13.45 -1.62
C LEU A 160 2.88 14.00 -1.13
N ASP A 161 1.79 13.59 -1.77
CA ASP A 161 0.45 13.82 -1.23
C ASP A 161 0.20 12.85 -0.07
N MET A 162 0.70 13.24 1.10
CA MET A 162 0.69 12.40 2.29
C MET A 162 -0.71 12.07 2.78
N ILE A 163 -1.64 13.02 2.67
CA ILE A 163 -3.03 12.80 3.06
C ILE A 163 -3.60 11.71 2.18
N LYS A 164 -3.46 11.84 0.85
CA LYS A 164 -3.96 10.81 -0.06
C LYS A 164 -3.30 9.46 0.19
N ILE A 165 -1.99 9.41 0.41
CA ILE A 165 -1.27 8.15 0.64
C ILE A 165 -1.71 7.45 1.95
N LEU A 166 -1.93 8.21 3.02
CA LEU A 166 -2.34 7.64 4.31
C LEU A 166 -3.84 7.30 4.35
N THR A 167 -4.69 8.03 3.62
CA THR A 167 -6.14 7.87 3.71
C THR A 167 -6.78 7.13 2.53
N GLY A 168 -6.17 7.11 1.35
CA GLY A 168 -6.81 6.61 0.11
C GLY A 168 -7.24 5.15 0.21
N GLY A 169 -6.39 4.28 0.77
CA GLY A 169 -6.71 2.87 0.96
C GLY A 169 -7.76 2.57 2.05
N ILE A 170 -8.06 3.51 2.95
CA ILE A 170 -8.89 3.25 4.16
C ILE A 170 -10.16 4.11 4.21
N ASN A 171 -10.14 5.35 3.72
CA ASN A 171 -11.16 6.34 4.04
C ASN A 171 -11.54 7.23 2.85
N ARG A 172 -12.33 6.69 1.92
CA ARG A 172 -12.82 7.41 0.73
C ARG A 172 -13.83 8.54 0.99
N ARG A 173 -14.26 8.77 2.24
CA ARG A 173 -15.03 9.99 2.58
C ARG A 173 -14.23 11.28 2.36
N VAL A 174 -12.90 11.19 2.34
CA VAL A 174 -12.02 12.33 2.06
C VAL A 174 -11.97 12.61 0.55
N ASP A 175 -11.95 11.58 -0.29
CA ASP A 175 -11.86 11.71 -1.76
C ASP A 175 -13.11 12.33 -2.40
N GLU A 176 -14.32 12.04 -1.88
CA GLU A 176 -15.55 12.66 -2.37
C GLU A 176 -15.62 14.18 -2.10
N ARG A 177 -14.87 14.68 -1.11
CA ARG A 177 -14.80 16.11 -0.77
C ARG A 177 -13.61 16.84 -1.39
N GLY A 178 -12.53 16.13 -1.71
CA GLY A 178 -11.30 16.71 -2.26
C GLY A 178 -11.39 17.23 -3.71
N SER A 179 -12.34 16.71 -4.52
CA SER A 179 -12.47 17.10 -5.93
C SER A 179 -13.46 18.25 -6.20
N LYS A 180 -14.24 18.71 -5.20
CA LYS A 180 -15.27 19.76 -5.37
C LYS A 180 -15.16 20.93 -4.39
N GLY A 181 -14.15 20.94 -3.52
CA GLY A 181 -14.03 21.93 -2.43
C GLY A 181 -13.07 23.11 -2.66
N LEU A 182 -12.39 23.19 -3.80
CA LEU A 182 -11.48 24.30 -4.13
C LEU A 182 -11.77 24.80 -5.54
N ARG A 183 -12.85 25.57 -5.67
CA ARG A 183 -12.99 26.66 -6.63
C ARG A 183 -13.45 27.90 -5.87
#